data_AF-A0ABD5PHI5-F1
#
_entry.id   AF-A0ABD5PHI5-F1
#
_cell.length_a   1.000
_cell.length_b   1.000
_cell.length_c   1.000
_cell.angle_alpha   90.00
_cell.angle_beta   90.00
_cell.angle_gamma   90.00
#
_symmetry.space_group_name_H-M   'P 1'
#
loop_
_entity.id
_entity.type
_entity.pdbx_description
1 polymer ?
#
loop_
_entity_poly.entity_id
_entity_poly.type
_entity_poly.pdbx_seq_one_letter_code
_entity_poly.pdbx_strand_id
1 'polypeptide(L)'
;MDTYLEDIAAQLRSNSPTQIELSTDDAEICDLWQNGDPDVALDHLVTVFNRRGLGTGDVVMLPVHETDHPELTGEYIAYRKDEYGEALHYYDTEGDLDEFIEFEEAARSGLAYRLRFWDRHFDLPDDVELDLIDDRPPYRSEPITAQQALDDEDYTDYVNDTLQFVRTELLRTHEEELDTVVSRGVEVESSGGGKIQSARPRVQGSEISCSVYVPPANSPGQRGRV
;
A
#
# COMPACT_ATOMS: atom_id res chain seq x y z
N MET A 1 27.23 17.70 1.67
CA MET A 1 27.89 16.62 2.43
C MET A 1 26.87 15.53 2.35
N ASP A 2 27.05 14.67 1.35
CA ASP A 2 26.08 13.61 1.07
C ASP A 2 26.18 12.62 2.23
N THR A 3 25.02 12.21 2.74
CA THR A 3 24.95 11.23 3.83
C THR A 3 25.34 9.86 3.29
N TYR A 4 25.90 8.98 4.12
CA TYR A 4 26.22 7.60 3.75
C TYR A 4 25.02 6.87 3.14
N LEU A 5 23.79 7.14 3.61
CA LEU A 5 22.54 6.67 3.00
C LEU A 5 22.26 7.25 1.61
N GLU A 6 22.64 8.50 1.34
CA GLU A 6 22.51 9.10 0.00
C GLU A 6 23.54 8.51 -0.97
N ASP A 7 24.75 8.22 -0.50
CA ASP A 7 25.77 7.50 -1.27
C ASP A 7 25.34 6.06 -1.57
N ILE A 8 24.73 5.35 -0.61
CA ILE A 8 24.16 4.02 -0.82
C ILE A 8 23.00 4.09 -1.81
N ALA A 9 22.08 5.04 -1.65
CA ALA A 9 20.98 5.23 -2.59
C ALA A 9 21.51 5.53 -4.00
N ALA A 10 22.58 6.33 -4.13
CA ALA A 10 23.22 6.59 -5.41
C ALA A 10 23.89 5.34 -5.98
N GLN A 11 24.61 4.57 -5.16
CA GLN A 11 25.27 3.32 -5.56
C GLN A 11 24.28 2.26 -6.02
N LEU A 12 23.19 2.05 -5.28
CA LEU A 12 22.12 1.11 -5.64
C LEU A 12 21.32 1.55 -6.88
N ARG A 13 21.28 2.85 -7.18
CA ARG A 13 20.71 3.35 -8.44
C ARG A 13 21.67 3.25 -9.61
N SER A 14 22.98 3.38 -9.37
CA SER A 14 24.01 3.36 -10.41
C SER A 14 24.46 1.96 -10.79
N ASN A 15 24.48 1.05 -9.83
CA ASN A 15 24.70 -0.38 -10.04
C ASN A 15 23.35 -1.05 -10.24
N SER A 16 23.30 -2.18 -10.94
CA SER A 16 22.13 -3.06 -10.87
C SER A 16 22.27 -3.84 -9.56
N PRO A 17 21.58 -3.46 -8.46
CA PRO A 17 21.76 -4.16 -7.21
C PRO A 17 21.24 -5.58 -7.39
N THR A 18 21.88 -6.54 -6.73
CA THR A 18 21.46 -7.95 -6.76
C THR A 18 20.71 -8.24 -5.46
N GLN A 19 19.56 -8.88 -5.58
CA GLN A 19 18.82 -9.30 -4.41
C GLN A 19 19.61 -10.38 -3.67
N ILE A 20 19.49 -10.42 -2.35
CA ILE A 20 20.21 -11.38 -1.50
C ILE A 20 19.87 -12.83 -1.88
N GLU A 21 20.88 -13.70 -1.93
CA GLU A 21 20.72 -15.15 -2.11
C GLU A 21 20.71 -15.86 -0.74
N LEU A 22 19.60 -16.54 -0.40
CA LEU A 22 19.44 -17.31 0.85
C LEU A 22 18.57 -18.54 0.61
N SER A 23 18.78 -19.62 1.37
CA SER A 23 17.81 -20.73 1.35
C SER A 23 16.53 -20.32 2.08
N THR A 24 15.39 -20.94 1.74
CA THR A 24 14.11 -20.67 2.43
C THR A 24 14.18 -20.94 3.93
N ASP A 25 14.91 -22.00 4.32
CA ASP A 25 15.13 -22.31 5.72
C ASP A 25 15.96 -21.20 6.41
N ASP A 26 16.99 -20.65 5.76
CA ASP A 26 17.80 -19.55 6.32
C ASP A 26 17.02 -18.23 6.36
N ALA A 27 16.08 -18.04 5.44
CA ALA A 27 15.22 -16.87 5.42
C ALA A 27 14.28 -16.90 6.63
N GLU A 28 13.63 -18.02 6.92
CA GLU A 28 12.64 -18.15 8.00
C GLU A 28 13.26 -18.45 9.39
N ILE A 29 14.22 -19.36 9.46
CA ILE A 29 14.82 -19.84 10.71
C ILE A 29 16.17 -19.16 10.93
N CYS A 30 16.25 -18.34 11.99
CA CYS A 30 17.51 -17.73 12.40
C CYS A 30 17.87 -18.14 13.83
N ASP A 31 18.73 -19.14 13.95
CA ASP A 31 19.28 -19.62 15.23
C ASP A 31 20.28 -18.64 15.87
N LEU A 32 20.62 -17.56 15.17
CA LEU A 32 21.58 -16.55 15.62
C LEU A 32 20.97 -15.54 16.60
N TRP A 33 19.64 -15.45 16.66
CA TRP A 33 18.95 -14.59 17.63
C TRP A 33 19.21 -15.05 19.07
N GLN A 34 19.61 -14.11 19.93
CA GLN A 34 19.80 -14.39 21.34
C GLN A 34 18.48 -14.24 22.11
N ASN A 35 18.38 -14.96 23.22
CA ASN A 35 17.25 -14.81 24.13
C ASN A 35 17.24 -13.40 24.73
N GLY A 36 16.21 -12.61 24.39
CA GLY A 36 16.05 -11.23 24.85
C GLY A 36 16.39 -10.19 23.79
N ASP A 37 16.87 -10.59 22.61
CA ASP A 37 17.04 -9.66 21.50
C ASP A 37 15.67 -9.07 21.10
N PRO A 38 15.60 -7.75 20.87
CA PRO A 38 14.39 -7.10 20.40
C PRO A 38 14.09 -7.52 18.96
N ASP A 39 12.85 -7.31 18.52
CA ASP A 39 12.48 -7.51 17.12
C ASP A 39 13.00 -6.32 16.29
N VAL A 40 13.43 -6.59 15.06
CA VAL A 40 13.86 -5.51 14.15
C VAL A 40 12.64 -4.68 13.76
N ALA A 41 12.72 -3.36 13.91
CA ALA A 41 11.65 -2.44 13.55
C ALA A 41 11.56 -2.24 12.01
N LEU A 42 11.15 -3.29 11.28
CA LEU A 42 11.10 -3.30 9.82
C LEU A 42 10.26 -2.15 9.23
N ASP A 43 9.11 -1.83 9.83
CA ASP A 43 8.26 -0.70 9.41
C ASP A 43 9.02 0.63 9.37
N HIS A 44 9.85 0.84 10.40
CA HIS A 44 10.65 2.03 10.54
C HIS A 44 11.75 2.06 9.47
N LEU A 45 12.43 0.94 9.25
CA LEU A 45 13.44 0.82 8.20
C LEU A 45 12.84 1.12 6.83
N VAL A 46 11.75 0.44 6.44
CA VAL A 46 11.03 0.65 5.18
C VAL A 46 10.66 2.12 4.99
N THR A 47 10.09 2.74 6.02
CA THR A 47 9.70 4.16 5.98
C THR A 47 10.90 5.06 5.72
N VAL A 48 12.05 4.79 6.36
CA VAL A 48 13.24 5.62 6.23
C VAL A 48 13.89 5.46 4.87
N PHE A 49 14.10 4.22 4.42
CA PHE A 49 14.69 3.94 3.11
C PHE A 49 13.84 4.48 1.97
N ASN A 50 12.51 4.37 2.06
CA ASN A 50 11.60 4.97 1.09
C ASN A 50 11.78 6.51 1.01
N ARG A 51 11.81 7.20 2.16
CA ARG A 51 12.02 8.66 2.22
C ARG A 51 13.40 9.10 1.72
N ARG A 52 14.41 8.25 1.85
CA ARG A 52 15.76 8.46 1.30
C ARG A 52 15.86 8.13 -0.19
N GLY A 53 14.75 7.70 -0.80
CA GLY A 53 14.62 7.49 -2.23
C GLY A 53 15.12 6.12 -2.70
N LEU A 54 15.19 5.14 -1.80
CA LEU A 54 15.32 3.73 -2.17
C LEU A 54 13.96 3.08 -2.49
N GLY A 55 12.89 3.89 -2.55
CA GLY A 55 11.59 3.48 -3.09
C GLY A 55 11.53 3.67 -4.61
N THR A 56 11.13 2.63 -5.34
CA THR A 56 10.82 2.69 -6.78
C THR A 56 9.44 2.09 -7.01
N GLY A 57 8.43 2.94 -7.22
CA GLY A 57 7.04 2.50 -7.31
C GLY A 57 6.59 1.86 -5.99
N ASP A 58 6.17 0.59 -6.06
CA ASP A 58 5.66 -0.17 -4.91
C ASP A 58 6.74 -0.99 -4.19
N VAL A 59 8.02 -0.80 -4.58
CA VAL A 59 9.16 -1.54 -4.03
C VAL A 59 10.05 -0.61 -3.23
N VAL A 60 10.44 -1.02 -2.02
CA VAL A 60 11.49 -0.36 -1.23
C VAL A 60 12.68 -1.29 -1.11
N MET A 61 13.86 -0.80 -1.52
CA MET A 61 15.11 -1.56 -1.40
C MET A 61 15.71 -1.37 -0.02
N LEU A 62 15.97 -2.46 0.67
CA LEU A 62 16.61 -2.50 1.99
C LEU A 62 18.03 -3.05 1.82
N PRO A 63 19.07 -2.21 1.89
CA PRO A 63 20.46 -2.66 1.78
C PRO A 63 20.78 -3.61 2.94
N VAL A 64 21.47 -4.73 2.66
CA VAL A 64 21.81 -5.71 3.69
C VAL A 64 23.27 -5.63 4.08
N HIS A 65 23.52 -5.93 5.35
CA HIS A 65 24.87 -6.07 5.88
C HIS A 65 25.35 -7.53 5.78
N GLU A 66 26.63 -7.76 5.99
CA GLU A 66 27.19 -9.07 6.32
C GLU A 66 26.48 -9.67 7.55
N THR A 67 26.51 -10.99 7.68
CA THR A 67 25.78 -11.70 8.75
C THR A 67 26.23 -11.23 10.14
N ASP A 68 27.54 -11.11 10.35
CA ASP A 68 28.11 -10.81 11.67
C ASP A 68 28.72 -9.40 11.78
N HIS A 69 28.77 -8.65 10.68
CA HIS A 69 29.40 -7.33 10.62
C HIS A 69 28.49 -6.29 9.94
N PRO A 70 28.54 -5.01 10.34
CA PRO A 70 27.74 -3.93 9.74
C PRO A 70 28.33 -3.41 8.42
N GLU A 71 29.01 -4.26 7.65
CA GLU A 71 29.52 -3.93 6.32
C GLU A 71 28.47 -4.26 5.27
N LEU A 72 28.22 -3.35 4.33
CA LEU A 72 27.26 -3.61 3.25
C LEU A 72 27.84 -4.52 2.18
N THR A 73 27.05 -5.50 1.77
CA THR A 73 27.47 -6.48 0.75
C THR A 73 27.22 -5.99 -0.68
N GLY A 74 26.45 -4.90 -0.84
CA GLY A 74 25.93 -4.45 -2.13
C GLY A 74 24.68 -5.21 -2.58
N GLU A 75 24.19 -6.15 -1.76
CA GLU A 75 22.92 -6.84 -1.96
C GLU A 75 21.76 -6.07 -1.31
N TYR A 76 20.53 -6.45 -1.63
CA TYR A 76 19.33 -5.87 -1.01
C TYR A 76 18.21 -6.89 -0.80
N ILE A 77 17.31 -6.53 0.10
CA ILE A 77 15.99 -7.16 0.25
C ILE A 77 14.96 -6.22 -0.37
N ALA A 78 14.03 -6.77 -1.15
CA ALA A 78 12.95 -5.99 -1.73
C ALA A 78 11.72 -6.07 -0.82
N TYR A 79 11.36 -4.98 -0.17
CA TYR A 79 10.05 -4.84 0.46
C TYR A 79 9.01 -4.49 -0.61
N ARG A 80 7.89 -5.21 -0.63
CA ARG A 80 6.76 -4.94 -1.51
C ARG A 80 5.46 -4.91 -0.71
N LYS A 81 4.57 -4.02 -1.12
CA LYS A 81 3.20 -3.94 -0.61
C LYS A 81 2.23 -4.05 -1.77
N ASP A 82 1.40 -5.09 -1.78
CA ASP A 82 0.41 -5.33 -2.82
C ASP A 82 -0.99 -5.58 -2.24
N GLU A 83 -1.91 -6.10 -3.06
CA GLU A 83 -3.29 -6.39 -2.66
C GLU A 83 -3.41 -7.58 -1.69
N TYR A 84 -2.38 -8.41 -1.59
CA TYR A 84 -2.33 -9.61 -0.75
C TYR A 84 -1.61 -9.38 0.58
N GLY A 85 -0.73 -8.38 0.66
CA GLY A 85 -0.10 -8.00 1.92
C GLY A 85 1.23 -7.28 1.76
N GLU A 86 2.02 -7.35 2.82
CA GLU A 86 3.37 -6.81 2.90
C GLU A 86 4.35 -7.98 2.99
N ALA A 87 5.41 -7.97 2.19
CA ALA A 87 6.37 -9.06 2.13
C ALA A 87 7.80 -8.58 1.86
N LEU A 88 8.77 -9.34 2.36
CA LEU A 88 10.18 -9.18 2.03
C LEU A 88 10.60 -10.28 1.06
N HIS A 89 11.12 -9.88 -0.10
CA HIS A 89 11.51 -10.81 -1.14
C HIS A 89 13.03 -11.01 -1.22
N TYR A 90 13.47 -12.23 -1.57
CA TYR A 90 14.87 -12.62 -1.79
C TYR A 90 15.03 -13.64 -2.94
N TYR A 91 16.26 -13.94 -3.37
CA TYR A 91 16.54 -15.06 -4.28
C TYR A 91 16.86 -16.33 -3.50
N ASP A 92 16.32 -17.47 -3.91
CA ASP A 92 16.79 -18.75 -3.35
C ASP A 92 18.22 -19.04 -3.82
N THR A 93 19.03 -19.61 -2.93
CA THR A 93 20.36 -20.18 -3.21
C THR A 93 20.40 -21.20 -4.36
N GLU A 94 19.26 -21.84 -4.68
CA GLU A 94 19.16 -22.72 -5.85
C GLU A 94 19.04 -21.95 -7.18
N GLY A 95 18.96 -20.62 -7.15
CA GLY A 95 18.91 -19.73 -8.30
C GLY A 95 17.55 -19.70 -9.01
N ASP A 96 16.52 -20.30 -8.40
CA ASP A 96 15.13 -20.18 -8.83
C ASP A 96 14.44 -18.98 -8.14
N LEU A 97 13.26 -18.65 -8.64
CA LEU A 97 12.38 -17.47 -8.45
C LEU A 97 12.45 -16.63 -7.15
N ASP A 98 11.84 -15.44 -7.25
CA ASP A 98 11.57 -14.43 -6.21
C ASP A 98 10.76 -15.02 -5.03
N GLU A 99 11.44 -15.62 -4.05
CA GLU A 99 10.84 -16.11 -2.81
C GLU A 99 10.56 -14.96 -1.85
N PHE A 100 9.68 -15.19 -0.87
CA PHE A 100 9.27 -14.15 0.08
C PHE A 100 8.96 -14.67 1.47
N ILE A 101 9.05 -13.76 2.44
CA ILE A 101 8.52 -13.94 3.79
C ILE A 101 7.47 -12.85 4.07
N GLU A 102 6.37 -13.24 4.70
CA GLU A 102 5.35 -12.29 5.16
C GLU A 102 5.96 -11.32 6.15
N PHE A 103 5.63 -10.03 6.01
CA PHE A 103 6.28 -8.98 6.78
C PHE A 103 6.08 -9.14 8.30
N GLU A 104 4.94 -9.70 8.73
CA GLU A 104 4.65 -9.99 10.13
C GLU A 104 5.55 -11.08 10.73
N GLU A 105 6.02 -12.02 9.90
CA GLU A 105 6.90 -13.12 10.31
C GLU A 105 8.39 -12.76 10.14
N ALA A 106 8.66 -11.72 9.36
CA ALA A 106 10.01 -11.32 8.99
C ALA A 106 10.84 -10.74 10.13
N ALA A 107 10.25 -10.21 11.20
CA ALA A 107 10.97 -9.42 12.20
C ALA A 107 12.08 -10.18 12.96
N ARG A 108 12.01 -11.52 12.99
CA ARG A 108 13.02 -12.43 13.55
C ARG A 108 13.59 -13.41 12.54
N SER A 109 13.46 -13.09 11.26
CA SER A 109 13.95 -13.93 10.17
C SER A 109 15.46 -13.73 9.95
N GLY A 110 16.11 -14.60 9.17
CA GLY A 110 17.51 -14.41 8.80
C GLY A 110 17.72 -13.13 7.97
N LEU A 111 16.70 -12.73 7.21
CA LEU A 111 16.67 -11.46 6.48
C LEU A 111 16.69 -10.27 7.45
N ALA A 112 15.85 -10.28 8.48
CA ALA A 112 15.87 -9.23 9.50
C ALA A 112 17.17 -9.22 10.30
N TYR A 113 17.78 -10.39 10.55
CA TYR A 113 19.06 -10.47 11.23
C TYR A 113 20.13 -9.66 10.48
N ARG A 114 20.20 -9.75 9.15
CA ARG A 114 21.13 -8.93 8.34
C ARG A 114 20.77 -7.43 8.28
N LEU A 115 19.51 -7.08 8.55
CA LEU A 115 19.05 -5.68 8.66
C LEU A 115 19.26 -5.09 10.06
N ARG A 116 19.52 -5.90 11.09
CA ARG A 116 19.56 -5.47 12.50
C ARG A 116 20.48 -4.28 12.76
N PHE A 117 21.61 -4.18 12.03
CA PHE A 117 22.56 -3.08 12.21
C PHE A 117 22.04 -1.72 11.73
N TRP A 118 20.96 -1.69 10.96
CA TRP A 118 20.23 -0.45 10.68
C TRP A 118 19.37 0.01 11.86
N ASP A 119 18.96 -0.92 12.73
CA ASP A 119 18.13 -0.62 13.87
C ASP A 119 19.01 -0.25 15.08
N ARG A 120 18.70 0.88 15.73
CA ARG A 120 19.46 1.39 16.88
C ARG A 120 19.23 0.57 18.16
N HIS A 121 18.25 -0.34 18.17
CA HIS A 121 18.11 -1.31 19.25
C HIS A 121 19.30 -2.26 19.35
N PHE A 122 20.03 -2.44 18.25
CA PHE A 122 21.20 -3.30 18.21
C PHE A 122 22.46 -2.46 18.32
N ASP A 123 23.31 -2.86 19.26
CA ASP A 123 24.63 -2.30 19.40
C ASP A 123 25.49 -2.71 18.19
N LEU A 124 26.31 -1.78 17.71
CA LEU A 124 27.33 -2.10 16.72
C LEU A 124 28.49 -2.84 17.41
N PRO A 125 29.16 -3.78 16.72
CA PRO A 125 30.36 -4.44 17.25
C PRO A 125 31.44 -3.43 17.70
N ASP A 126 32.15 -3.75 18.78
CA ASP A 126 33.15 -2.86 19.43
C ASP A 126 34.33 -2.47 18.50
N ASP A 127 34.57 -3.25 17.44
CA ASP A 127 35.62 -3.05 16.43
C ASP A 127 35.23 -2.07 15.32
N VAL A 128 34.01 -1.54 15.33
CA VAL A 128 33.53 -0.56 14.36
C VAL A 128 33.89 0.85 14.84
N GLU A 129 34.84 1.50 14.18
CA GLU A 129 35.18 2.90 14.45
C GLU A 129 33.97 3.80 14.13
N LEU A 130 33.36 4.38 15.17
CA LEU A 130 32.25 5.37 15.12
C LEU A 130 32.62 6.70 14.43
N ASP A 131 33.81 6.78 13.81
CA ASP A 131 34.26 7.92 13.02
C ASP A 131 33.52 8.01 11.66
N LEU A 132 32.81 6.95 11.26
CA LEU A 132 31.78 7.00 10.23
C LEU A 132 30.49 7.61 10.81
N ILE A 133 29.91 8.56 10.09
CA ILE A 133 28.63 9.19 10.42
C ILE A 133 27.60 8.08 10.68
N ASP A 134 27.11 7.99 11.93
CA ASP A 134 26.03 7.06 12.32
C ASP A 134 24.73 7.44 11.59
N ASP A 135 24.62 6.90 10.39
CA ASP A 135 23.54 7.11 9.46
C ASP A 135 22.36 6.16 9.69
N ARG A 136 22.40 5.37 10.76
CA ARG A 136 21.25 4.58 11.18
C ARG A 136 20.05 5.52 11.36
N PRO A 137 18.87 5.15 10.83
CA PRO A 137 17.63 5.89 11.04
C PRO A 137 17.52 6.42 12.47
N PRO A 138 17.16 7.70 12.68
CA PRO A 138 16.98 8.23 14.02
C PRO A 138 15.87 7.43 14.71
N TYR A 139 16.23 6.72 15.76
CA TYR A 139 15.25 5.97 16.54
C TYR A 139 14.39 6.94 17.37
N ARG A 140 13.08 6.74 17.34
CA ARG A 140 12.18 7.40 18.30
C ARG A 140 11.96 6.42 19.45
N SER A 141 12.60 6.70 20.58
CA SER A 141 12.40 5.95 21.83
C SER A 141 11.01 6.12 22.43
N GLU A 142 10.21 7.06 21.91
CA GLU A 142 8.84 7.30 22.33
C GLU A 142 7.89 7.05 21.16
N PRO A 143 6.78 6.30 21.38
CA PRO A 143 5.73 6.20 20.38
C PRO A 143 5.27 7.60 19.97
N ILE A 144 4.83 7.76 18.72
CA ILE A 144 4.32 9.04 18.22
C ILE A 144 3.12 9.42 19.09
N THR A 145 3.40 10.27 20.08
CA THR A 145 2.39 10.84 20.95
C THR A 145 2.00 12.16 20.32
N ALA A 146 0.71 12.37 20.11
CA ALA A 146 0.23 13.66 19.61
C ALA A 146 0.75 14.76 20.57
N GLN A 147 1.38 15.81 20.03
CA GLN A 147 1.86 16.94 20.84
C GLN A 147 0.74 17.56 21.70
N GLN A 148 -0.50 17.37 21.26
CA GLN A 148 -1.71 17.53 22.03
C GLN A 148 -2.57 16.30 21.75
N ALA A 149 -2.72 15.42 22.74
CA ALA A 149 -3.82 14.46 22.71
C ALA A 149 -5.12 15.28 22.72
N LEU A 150 -5.98 15.05 21.73
CA LEU A 150 -7.36 15.53 21.82
C LEU A 150 -7.97 14.89 23.06
N ASP A 151 -8.70 15.67 23.86
CA ASP A 151 -9.52 15.05 24.89
C ASP A 151 -10.64 14.24 24.24
N ASP A 152 -11.34 13.43 25.05
CA ASP A 152 -12.36 12.51 24.53
C ASP A 152 -13.49 13.25 23.79
N GLU A 153 -13.75 14.51 24.14
CA GLU A 153 -14.78 15.36 23.53
C GLU A 153 -14.29 15.89 22.17
N ASP A 154 -13.10 16.48 22.12
CA ASP A 154 -12.44 16.95 20.90
C ASP A 154 -12.17 15.83 19.89
N TYR A 155 -11.82 14.63 20.37
CA TYR A 155 -11.65 13.45 19.52
C TYR A 155 -12.97 13.01 18.90
N THR A 156 -14.04 13.00 19.70
CA THR A 156 -15.38 12.64 19.22
C THR A 156 -15.87 13.63 18.18
N ASP A 157 -15.64 14.93 18.40
CA ASP A 157 -16.00 15.98 17.45
C ASP A 157 -15.19 15.86 16.15
N TYR A 158 -13.88 15.64 16.23
CA TYR A 158 -13.03 15.41 15.06
C TYR A 158 -13.50 14.20 14.22
N VAL A 159 -13.82 13.08 14.88
CA VAL A 159 -14.31 11.87 14.20
C VAL A 159 -15.68 12.13 13.56
N ASN A 160 -16.58 12.81 14.27
CA ASN A 160 -17.91 13.15 13.75
C ASN A 160 -17.83 14.10 12.55
N ASP A 161 -16.98 15.12 12.61
CA ASP A 161 -16.76 16.06 11.50
C ASP A 161 -16.16 15.35 10.29
N THR A 162 -15.20 14.45 10.51
CA THR A 162 -14.59 13.65 9.43
C THR A 162 -15.62 12.71 8.80
N LEU A 163 -16.43 12.03 9.60
CA LEU A 163 -17.51 11.16 9.11
C LEU A 163 -18.59 11.96 8.37
N GLN A 164 -18.95 13.16 8.86
CA GLN A 164 -19.87 14.04 8.15
C GLN A 164 -19.30 14.50 6.81
N PHE A 165 -18.03 14.88 6.76
CA PHE A 165 -17.36 15.27 5.53
C PHE A 165 -17.38 14.14 4.51
N VAL A 166 -16.94 12.94 4.90
CA VAL A 166 -16.95 11.74 4.04
C VAL A 166 -18.36 11.42 3.56
N ARG A 167 -19.36 11.50 4.45
CA ARG A 167 -20.76 11.25 4.08
C ARG A 167 -21.29 12.30 3.11
N THR A 168 -20.94 13.57 3.31
CA THR A 168 -21.35 14.68 2.45
C THR A 168 -20.72 14.50 1.06
N GLU A 169 -19.46 14.13 1.02
CA GLU A 169 -18.75 13.97 -0.25
C GLU A 169 -19.23 12.72 -1.00
N LEU A 170 -19.49 11.60 -0.31
CA LEU A 170 -20.12 10.42 -0.91
C LEU A 170 -21.52 10.72 -1.48
N LEU A 171 -22.34 11.47 -0.75
CA LEU A 171 -23.66 11.87 -1.24
C LEU A 171 -23.55 12.80 -2.44
N ARG A 172 -22.60 13.72 -2.42
CA ARG A 172 -22.33 14.63 -3.54
C ARG A 172 -21.88 13.86 -4.79
N THR A 173 -20.95 12.92 -4.67
CA THR A 173 -20.53 12.07 -5.79
C THR A 173 -21.69 11.25 -6.33
N HIS A 174 -22.51 10.68 -5.45
CA HIS A 174 -23.70 9.92 -5.84
C HIS A 174 -24.77 10.79 -6.53
N GLU A 175 -24.95 12.05 -6.10
CA GLU A 175 -25.83 13.01 -6.78
C GLU A 175 -25.28 13.45 -8.14
N GLU A 176 -23.96 13.69 -8.26
CA GLU A 176 -23.31 14.00 -9.54
C GLU A 176 -23.42 12.83 -10.53
N GLU A 177 -23.29 11.58 -10.06
CA GLU A 177 -23.49 10.37 -10.86
C GLU A 177 -24.95 10.21 -11.30
N LEU A 178 -25.91 10.40 -10.39
CA LEU A 178 -27.34 10.37 -10.73
C LEU A 178 -27.71 11.45 -11.73
N ASP A 179 -27.22 12.69 -11.57
CA ASP A 179 -27.48 13.76 -12.52
C ASP A 179 -26.84 13.48 -13.89
N THR A 180 -25.66 12.83 -13.92
CA THR A 180 -25.03 12.35 -15.16
C THR A 180 -25.85 11.26 -15.85
N VAL A 181 -26.42 10.32 -15.09
CA VAL A 181 -27.28 9.25 -15.63
C VAL A 181 -28.63 9.80 -16.12
N VAL A 182 -29.22 10.73 -15.36
CA VAL A 182 -30.49 11.40 -15.70
C VAL A 182 -30.33 12.31 -16.92
N SER A 183 -29.21 13.04 -17.02
CA SER A 183 -28.91 13.91 -18.16
C SER A 183 -28.50 13.15 -19.42
N ARG A 184 -27.84 11.99 -19.30
CA ARG A 184 -27.51 11.13 -20.45
C ARG A 184 -28.71 10.39 -21.03
N GLY A 185 -29.74 10.11 -20.22
CA GLY A 185 -30.89 9.32 -20.65
C GLY A 185 -30.49 7.87 -20.93
N VAL A 186 -31.13 6.92 -20.24
CA VAL A 186 -30.85 5.51 -20.46
C VAL A 186 -31.47 5.07 -21.80
N GLU A 187 -30.68 4.96 -22.87
CA GLU A 187 -31.06 4.23 -24.07
C GLU A 187 -30.98 2.73 -23.79
N VAL A 188 -32.14 2.13 -23.49
CA VAL A 188 -32.28 0.67 -23.41
C VAL A 188 -32.48 0.16 -24.83
N GLU A 189 -31.43 -0.40 -25.44
CA GLU A 189 -31.56 -1.18 -26.67
C GLU A 189 -32.29 -2.49 -26.37
N SER A 190 -33.62 -2.50 -26.53
CA SER A 190 -34.37 -3.75 -26.58
C SER A 190 -34.33 -4.28 -28.02
N SER A 191 -33.70 -5.43 -28.19
CA SER A 191 -33.74 -6.27 -29.38
C SER A 191 -35.17 -6.80 -29.61
N GLY A 192 -36.06 -5.95 -30.12
CA GLY A 192 -37.46 -6.32 -30.31
C GLY A 192 -38.39 -5.20 -30.72
N GLY A 193 -38.21 -4.62 -31.91
CA GLY A 193 -39.28 -4.12 -32.79
C GLY A 193 -40.41 -3.23 -32.26
N GLY A 194 -40.27 -2.56 -31.12
CA GLY A 194 -41.28 -1.66 -30.57
C GLY A 194 -40.64 -0.43 -29.93
N LYS A 195 -40.93 0.77 -30.44
CA LYS A 195 -40.47 2.02 -29.83
C LYS A 195 -41.26 2.27 -28.54
N ILE A 196 -40.65 1.97 -27.40
CA ILE A 196 -41.13 2.43 -26.10
C ILE A 196 -40.71 3.89 -25.96
N GLN A 197 -41.66 4.82 -26.06
CA GLN A 197 -41.42 6.20 -25.68
C GLN A 197 -41.70 6.35 -24.19
N SER A 198 -40.65 6.44 -23.38
CA SER A 198 -40.78 6.88 -21.99
C SER A 198 -41.13 8.37 -21.98
N ALA A 199 -42.26 8.72 -21.35
CA ALA A 199 -42.51 10.11 -21.02
C ALA A 199 -41.56 10.54 -19.89
N ARG A 200 -41.08 11.78 -19.94
CA ARG A 200 -40.16 12.35 -18.94
C ARG A 200 -40.70 12.08 -17.52
N PRO A 201 -39.87 11.53 -16.60
CA PRO A 201 -40.29 11.29 -15.23
C PRO A 201 -40.72 12.61 -14.58
N ARG A 202 -41.84 12.59 -13.86
CA ARG A 202 -42.27 13.71 -13.01
C ARG A 202 -41.94 13.35 -11.56
N VAL A 203 -41.12 14.20 -10.95
CA VAL A 203 -40.78 14.14 -9.53
C VAL A 203 -41.74 15.05 -8.78
N GLN A 204 -42.48 14.51 -7.82
CA GLN A 204 -43.34 15.28 -6.92
C GLN A 204 -43.06 14.84 -5.48
N GLY A 205 -42.23 15.62 -4.77
CA GLY A 205 -41.73 15.23 -3.45
C GLY A 205 -40.70 14.08 -3.53
N SER A 206 -40.78 13.12 -2.60
CA SER A 206 -39.88 11.96 -2.51
C SER A 206 -40.31 10.76 -3.37
N GLU A 207 -41.32 10.91 -4.24
CA GLU A 207 -41.85 9.84 -5.07
C GLU A 207 -41.63 10.14 -6.56
N ILE A 208 -41.00 9.20 -7.27
CA ILE A 208 -40.75 9.28 -8.71
C ILE A 208 -41.83 8.43 -9.40
N SER A 209 -42.71 9.09 -10.17
CA SER A 209 -43.75 8.40 -10.93
C SER A 209 -43.41 8.37 -12.43
N CYS A 210 -43.46 7.18 -13.00
CA CYS A 210 -43.27 6.96 -14.44
C CYS A 210 -44.53 6.34 -15.03
N SER A 211 -45.26 7.11 -15.83
CA SER A 211 -46.37 6.58 -16.63
C SER A 211 -45.82 5.94 -17.90
N VAL A 212 -45.80 4.61 -17.93
CA VAL A 212 -45.43 3.82 -19.11
C VAL A 212 -46.68 3.56 -19.94
N TYR A 213 -46.73 4.05 -21.18
CA TYR A 213 -47.81 3.74 -22.10
C TYR A 213 -47.51 2.42 -22.80
N VAL A 214 -48.25 1.37 -22.44
CA VAL A 214 -48.17 0.05 -23.09
C VAL A 214 -49.37 -0.08 -24.03
N PRO A 215 -49.17 -0.14 -25.37
CA PRO A 215 -50.28 -0.34 -26.29
C PRO A 215 -50.91 -1.73 -26.10
N PRO A 216 -52.24 -1.88 -26.25
CA PRO A 216 -52.92 -3.14 -26.00
C PRO A 216 -52.50 -4.22 -27.03
N ALA A 217 -52.32 -5.44 -26.53
CA ALA A 217 -51.66 -6.55 -27.23
C ALA A 217 -52.38 -7.10 -28.48
N ASN A 218 -53.54 -6.58 -28.88
CA ASN A 218 -54.29 -7.05 -30.04
C ASN A 218 -54.87 -5.89 -30.86
N SER A 219 -54.05 -5.29 -31.72
CA SER A 219 -54.53 -4.54 -32.89
C SER A 219 -53.99 -5.21 -34.16
N PRO A 220 -54.83 -5.93 -34.92
CA PRO A 220 -54.39 -6.53 -36.18
C PRO A 220 -54.42 -5.50 -37.30
N GLY A 221 -53.26 -5.28 -37.92
CA GLY A 221 -53.13 -4.93 -39.33
C GLY A 221 -53.12 -3.44 -39.70
N GLN A 222 -52.02 -3.00 -40.33
CA GLN A 222 -52.14 -2.40 -41.65
C GLN A 222 -50.90 -2.70 -42.49
N ARG A 223 -51.06 -3.67 -43.40
CA ARG A 223 -50.29 -3.72 -44.65
C ARG A 223 -50.63 -2.45 -45.45
N GLY A 224 -49.62 -1.76 -45.93
CA GLY A 224 -49.72 -0.78 -47.00
C GLY A 224 -48.51 -0.90 -47.91
N ARG A 225 -48.65 -1.62 -49.02
CA ARG A 225 -47.84 -1.41 -50.24
C ARG A 225 -48.24 -0.05 -50.82
N VAL A 226 -47.29 0.81 -51.14
CA VAL A 226 -46.85 1.15 -52.52
C VAL A 226 -45.36 1.44 -52.45
#